data_AF-A0A9Q1HIL0-F1
#
_entry.id   AF-A0A9Q1HIL0-F1
#
_cell.length_a   1.000
_cell.length_b   1.000
_cell.length_c   1.000
_cell.angle_alpha   90.00
_cell.angle_beta   90.00
_cell.angle_gamma   90.00
#
_symmetry.space_group_name_H-M   'P 1'
#
loop_
_entity.id
_entity.type
_entity.pdbx_description
1 polymer ?
#
loop_
_entity_poly.entity_id
_entity_poly.type
_entity_poly.pdbx_seq_one_letter_code
_entity_poly.pdbx_strand_id
1 'polypeptide(L)'
;MRRGKNKRRPRSCWVRPLAACRKETYDRLLSELRMDDQQSLFNLLGMPFEIFDELLSRVGPRISKRDINYRKALEPGLNSLQPYATLSGDRYPTLQYTFTVSRDTCALFITEVCQAIIDVLKDEVISCPGTPDAWR
;
A
#
# COMPACT_ATOMS: atom_id res chain seq x y z
N MET A 1 26.72 -33.20 6.49
CA MET A 1 25.81 -33.02 5.34
C MET A 1 25.96 -31.62 4.76
N ARG A 2 26.54 -31.45 3.57
CA ARG A 2 26.60 -30.16 2.86
C ARG A 2 25.30 -30.00 2.05
N ARG A 3 24.41 -29.08 2.46
CA ARG A 3 23.23 -28.71 1.66
C ARG A 3 23.73 -28.20 0.30
N GLY A 4 23.42 -28.95 -0.77
CA GLY A 4 23.72 -28.54 -2.14
C GLY A 4 23.10 -27.17 -2.43
N LYS A 5 23.88 -26.25 -3.00
CA LYS A 5 23.40 -24.92 -3.38
C LYS A 5 22.32 -25.10 -4.45
N ASN A 6 21.05 -24.89 -4.08
CA ASN A 6 19.93 -24.92 -5.01
C ASN A 6 20.19 -23.88 -6.12
N LYS A 7 20.38 -24.35 -7.37
CA LYS A 7 20.54 -23.45 -8.51
C LYS A 7 19.22 -22.70 -8.71
N ARG A 8 19.27 -21.36 -8.62
CA ARG A 8 18.10 -20.50 -8.87
C ARG A 8 17.63 -20.74 -10.31
N ARG A 9 16.33 -21.00 -10.48
CA ARG A 9 15.73 -21.12 -11.81
C ARG A 9 15.93 -19.80 -12.59
N PRO A 10 16.28 -19.85 -13.88
CA PRO A 10 16.34 -18.65 -14.71
C PRO A 10 14.97 -17.97 -14.74
N ARG A 11 14.98 -16.63 -14.73
CA ARG A 11 13.76 -15.83 -14.78
C ARG A 11 13.13 -15.95 -16.17
N SER A 12 11.83 -16.23 -16.25
CA SER A 12 11.12 -16.31 -17.55
C SER A 12 10.78 -14.93 -18.13
N CYS A 13 10.67 -13.90 -17.29
CA CYS A 13 10.41 -12.52 -17.69
C CYS A 13 10.98 -11.54 -16.66
N TRP A 14 11.25 -10.30 -17.11
CA TRP A 14 11.71 -9.20 -16.24
C TRP A 14 10.55 -8.61 -15.41
N VAL A 15 9.42 -8.32 -16.07
CA VAL A 15 8.16 -7.88 -15.47
C VAL A 15 7.04 -8.77 -16.04
N ARG A 16 6.12 -9.23 -15.18
CA ARG A 16 4.96 -9.99 -15.64
C ARG A 16 4.01 -9.06 -16.43
N PRO A 17 3.40 -9.49 -17.55
CA PRO A 17 2.49 -8.65 -18.32
C PRO A 17 1.39 -7.99 -17.49
N LEU A 18 0.81 -8.74 -16.55
CA LEU A 18 -0.23 -8.23 -15.64
C LEU A 18 0.24 -7.02 -14.80
N ALA A 19 1.52 -6.99 -14.40
CA ALA A 19 2.10 -5.89 -13.61
C ALA A 19 2.48 -4.66 -14.47
N ALA A 20 2.41 -4.78 -15.80
CA ALA A 20 2.66 -3.67 -16.73
C ALA A 20 1.41 -2.75 -16.83
N CYS A 21 0.21 -3.32 -16.80
CA CYS A 21 -1.07 -2.59 -16.89
C CYS A 21 -1.63 -2.13 -15.52
N ARG A 22 -0.86 -2.27 -14.44
CA ARG A 22 -1.30 -2.02 -13.06
C ARG A 22 -1.93 -0.65 -12.81
N LYS A 23 -1.47 0.39 -13.51
CA LYS A 23 -1.98 1.76 -13.36
C LYS A 23 -3.43 1.83 -13.86
N GLU A 24 -3.66 1.32 -15.07
CA GLU A 24 -4.99 1.28 -15.68
C GLU A 24 -5.95 0.41 -14.85
N THR A 25 -5.47 -0.69 -14.29
CA THR A 25 -6.27 -1.55 -13.39
C THR A 25 -6.69 -0.82 -12.12
N TYR A 26 -5.76 -0.07 -11.50
CA TYR A 26 -6.02 0.72 -10.31
C TYR A 26 -6.98 1.87 -10.55
N ASP A 27 -6.72 2.67 -11.59
CA ASP A 27 -7.54 3.82 -11.95
C ASP A 27 -8.98 3.38 -12.25
N ARG A 28 -9.12 2.25 -12.95
CA ARG A 28 -10.42 1.62 -13.22
C ARG A 28 -11.11 1.16 -11.94
N LEU A 29 -10.42 0.43 -11.06
CA LEU A 29 -10.98 -0.06 -9.79
C LEU A 29 -11.49 1.11 -8.94
N LEU A 30 -10.69 2.17 -8.78
CA LEU A 30 -11.10 3.33 -8.02
C LEU A 30 -12.27 4.08 -8.67
N SER A 31 -12.28 4.21 -10.00
CA SER A 31 -13.38 4.87 -10.71
C SER A 31 -14.68 4.10 -10.54
N GLU A 32 -14.65 2.77 -10.68
CA GLU A 32 -15.81 1.90 -10.47
C GLU A 32 -16.31 1.99 -9.02
N LEU A 33 -15.42 1.87 -8.03
CA LEU A 33 -15.79 1.97 -6.61
C LEU A 33 -16.33 3.35 -6.20
N ARG A 34 -15.85 4.44 -6.82
CA ARG A 34 -16.35 5.79 -6.56
C ARG A 34 -17.77 6.02 -7.10
N MET A 35 -18.10 5.41 -8.24
CA MET A 35 -19.36 5.66 -8.93
C MET A 35 -20.48 4.73 -8.47
N ASP A 36 -20.17 3.45 -8.25
CA ASP A 36 -21.18 2.41 -8.07
C ASP A 36 -21.41 2.03 -6.60
N ASP A 37 -20.36 2.09 -5.75
CA ASP A 37 -20.47 1.56 -4.38
C ASP A 37 -19.51 2.21 -3.36
N GLN A 38 -19.94 3.36 -2.80
CA GLN A 38 -19.24 4.01 -1.70
C GLN A 38 -19.13 3.12 -0.45
N GLN A 39 -20.06 2.18 -0.24
CA GLN A 39 -20.03 1.29 0.92
C GLN A 39 -18.91 0.25 0.78
N SER A 40 -18.72 -0.32 -0.41
CA SER A 40 -17.59 -1.21 -0.68
C SER A 40 -16.25 -0.48 -0.57
N LEU A 41 -16.18 0.78 -1.00
CA LEU A 41 -14.99 1.61 -0.83
C LEU A 41 -14.70 1.85 0.67
N PHE A 42 -15.72 2.16 1.46
CA PHE A 42 -15.58 2.28 2.92
C PHE A 42 -15.12 0.96 3.56
N ASN A 43 -15.63 -0.18 3.11
CA ASN A 43 -15.22 -1.49 3.60
C ASN A 43 -13.75 -1.80 3.24
N LEU A 44 -13.28 -1.38 2.06
CA LEU A 44 -11.89 -1.54 1.62
C LEU A 44 -10.92 -0.67 2.44
N LEU A 45 -11.31 0.59 2.70
CA LEU A 45 -10.45 1.58 3.36
C LEU A 45 -10.57 1.57 4.89
N GLY A 46 -11.70 1.12 5.42
CA GLY A 46 -12.08 1.30 6.82
C GLY A 46 -12.39 2.76 7.19
N MET A 47 -12.50 3.65 6.21
CA MET A 47 -12.73 5.08 6.40
C MET A 47 -13.38 5.72 5.15
N PRO A 48 -13.99 6.92 5.27
CA PRO A 48 -14.46 7.69 4.13
C PRO A 48 -13.31 8.05 3.18
N PHE A 49 -13.61 8.14 1.89
CA PHE A 49 -12.61 8.43 0.87
C PHE A 49 -11.93 9.78 1.07
N GLU A 50 -12.68 10.76 1.58
CA GLU A 50 -12.23 12.14 1.80
C GLU A 50 -11.09 12.18 2.83
N ILE A 51 -11.20 11.41 3.91
CA ILE A 51 -10.16 11.29 4.94
C ILE A 51 -8.93 10.60 4.35
N PHE A 52 -9.14 9.57 3.54
CA PHE A 52 -8.05 8.88 2.86
C PHE A 52 -7.31 9.80 1.88
N ASP A 53 -8.02 10.63 1.12
CA ASP A 53 -7.41 11.57 0.18
C ASP A 53 -6.60 12.65 0.91
N GLU A 54 -7.09 13.14 2.05
CA GLU A 54 -6.33 14.04 2.92
C GLU A 54 -5.04 13.37 3.42
N LEU A 55 -5.13 12.15 3.95
CA LEU A 55 -3.96 11.38 4.40
C LEU A 55 -2.97 11.13 3.27
N LEU A 56 -3.47 10.78 2.07
CA LEU A 56 -2.65 10.57 0.89
C LEU A 56 -1.94 11.86 0.46
N SER A 57 -2.57 13.02 0.60
CA SER A 57 -1.93 14.30 0.30
C SER A 57 -0.72 14.58 1.21
N ARG A 58 -0.80 14.17 2.49
CA ARG A 58 0.28 14.35 3.48
C ARG A 58 1.38 13.29 3.36
N VAL A 59 1.00 12.03 3.13
CA VAL A 59 1.92 10.88 3.05
C VAL A 59 2.55 10.74 1.66
N GLY A 60 1.81 11.11 0.61
CA GLY A 60 2.18 11.00 -0.80
C GLY A 60 3.60 11.47 -1.13
N PRO A 61 4.05 12.65 -0.67
CA PRO A 61 5.41 13.14 -0.91
C PRO A 61 6.50 12.22 -0.34
N ARG A 62 6.24 11.50 0.76
CA ARG A 62 7.20 10.59 1.41
C ARG A 62 7.27 9.23 0.74
N ILE A 63 6.15 8.73 0.23
CA ILE A 63 6.05 7.40 -0.38
C ILE A 63 6.27 7.43 -1.91
N SER A 64 6.31 8.63 -2.51
CA SER A 64 6.54 8.79 -3.94
C SER A 64 7.96 8.41 -4.31
N LYS A 65 8.07 7.43 -5.21
CA LYS A 65 9.35 6.96 -5.76
C LYS A 65 9.54 7.50 -7.17
N ARG A 66 10.80 7.73 -7.55
CA ARG A 66 11.14 8.16 -8.90
C ARG A 66 11.02 7.01 -9.89
N ASP A 67 10.53 7.33 -11.09
CA ASP A 67 10.58 6.42 -12.22
C ASP A 67 12.04 6.14 -12.59
N ILE A 68 12.34 4.88 -12.90
CA ILE A 68 13.62 4.47 -13.47
C ILE A 68 13.42 4.02 -14.92
N ASN A 69 14.45 4.14 -15.76
CA ASN A 69 14.39 3.78 -17.20
C ASN A 69 13.81 2.38 -17.48
N TYR A 70 13.94 1.45 -16.52
CA TYR A 70 13.53 0.06 -16.68
C TYR A 70 12.16 -0.28 -16.07
N ARG A 71 11.60 0.60 -15.22
CA ARG A 71 10.34 0.36 -14.51
C ARG A 71 9.77 1.67 -14.00
N LYS A 72 8.48 1.92 -14.31
CA LYS A 72 7.72 2.97 -13.63
C LYS A 72 7.65 2.67 -12.13
N ALA A 73 7.65 3.70 -11.29
CA ALA A 73 7.34 3.61 -9.89
C ALA A 73 5.91 3.09 -9.69
N LEU A 74 5.60 2.67 -8.47
CA LEU A 74 4.21 2.46 -8.09
C LEU A 74 3.62 3.81 -7.73
N GLU A 75 2.38 4.03 -8.15
CA GLU A 75 1.68 5.26 -7.81
C GLU A 75 1.50 5.35 -6.28
N PRO A 76 1.71 6.53 -5.67
CA PRO A 76 1.48 6.74 -4.24
C PRO A 76 0.10 6.26 -3.77
N GLY A 77 -0.95 6.56 -4.55
CA GLY A 77 -2.32 6.15 -4.24
C GLY A 77 -2.46 4.62 -4.15
N LEU A 78 -1.96 3.90 -5.15
CA LEU A 78 -1.97 2.43 -5.15
C LEU A 78 -1.24 1.82 -3.95
N ASN A 79 -0.08 2.39 -3.58
CA ASN A 79 0.68 1.91 -2.43
C ASN A 79 -0.05 2.17 -1.11
N SER A 80 -0.69 3.33 -1.01
CA SER A 80 -1.41 3.73 0.21
C SER A 80 -2.66 2.90 0.47
N LEU A 81 -3.33 2.32 -0.55
CA LEU A 81 -4.49 1.44 -0.35
C LEU A 81 -4.14 0.08 0.29
N GLN A 82 -2.96 -0.46 0.00
CA GLN A 82 -2.55 -1.81 0.41
C GLN A 82 -2.58 -2.04 1.93
N PRO A 83 -2.05 -1.14 2.80
CA PRO A 83 -2.16 -1.33 4.24
C PRO A 83 -3.61 -1.33 4.72
N TYR A 84 -4.47 -0.47 4.19
CA TYR A 84 -5.88 -0.41 4.60
C TYR A 84 -6.66 -1.65 4.20
N ALA A 85 -6.48 -2.14 2.97
CA ALA A 85 -7.09 -3.40 2.56
C ALA A 85 -6.64 -4.59 3.44
N THR A 86 -5.37 -4.58 3.89
CA THR A 86 -4.86 -5.59 4.84
C THR A 86 -5.56 -5.49 6.20
N LEU A 87 -5.83 -4.27 6.69
CA LEU A 87 -6.59 -4.04 7.92
C LEU A 87 -8.03 -4.55 7.82
N SER A 88 -8.67 -4.39 6.66
CA SER A 88 -10.01 -4.93 6.37
C SER A 88 -10.06 -6.47 6.30
N GLY A 89 -8.91 -7.15 6.31
CA GLY A 89 -8.81 -8.61 6.38
C GLY A 89 -8.31 -9.28 5.10
N ASP A 90 -7.90 -8.52 4.09
CA ASP A 90 -7.31 -9.10 2.89
C ASP A 90 -5.93 -9.71 3.15
N ARG A 91 -5.73 -10.90 2.61
CA ARG A 91 -4.44 -11.58 2.68
C ARG A 91 -3.55 -11.15 1.53
N TYR A 92 -2.24 -11.20 1.73
CA TYR A 92 -1.23 -10.90 0.70
C TYR A 92 -1.42 -11.58 -0.68
N PRO A 93 -1.84 -12.87 -0.79
CA PRO A 93 -2.11 -13.46 -2.10
C PRO A 93 -3.26 -12.74 -2.82
N THR A 94 -4.32 -12.38 -2.11
CA THR A 94 -5.47 -11.65 -2.66
C THR A 94 -5.02 -10.28 -3.16
N LEU A 95 -4.32 -9.52 -2.31
CA LEU A 95 -3.77 -8.20 -2.65
C LEU A 95 -2.87 -8.23 -3.87
N GLN A 96 -2.09 -9.30 -4.04
CA GLN A 96 -1.23 -9.47 -5.22
C GLN A 96 -2.02 -9.52 -6.52
N TYR A 97 -3.19 -10.16 -6.53
CA TYR A 97 -4.03 -10.25 -7.72
C TYR A 97 -4.84 -8.97 -7.93
N THR A 98 -5.40 -8.40 -6.85
CA THR A 98 -6.17 -7.14 -6.90
C THR A 98 -5.34 -5.98 -7.42
N PHE A 99 -4.15 -5.79 -6.87
CA PHE A 99 -3.29 -4.67 -7.22
C PHE A 99 -2.23 -5.02 -8.26
N THR A 100 -2.16 -6.28 -8.70
CA THR A 100 -1.15 -6.80 -9.65
C THR A 100 0.30 -6.58 -9.20
N VAL A 101 0.52 -6.47 -7.89
CA VAL A 101 1.83 -6.25 -7.26
C VAL A 101 2.35 -7.57 -6.65
N SER A 102 3.64 -7.84 -6.75
CA SER A 102 4.25 -9.03 -6.13
C SER A 102 4.13 -8.99 -4.61
N ARG A 103 3.86 -10.14 -3.98
CA ARG A 103 3.77 -10.29 -2.52
C ARG A 103 4.91 -9.61 -1.75
N ASP A 104 6.15 -9.88 -2.16
CA ASP A 104 7.35 -9.32 -1.48
C ASP A 104 7.36 -7.79 -1.55
N THR A 105 6.90 -7.26 -2.67
CA THR A 105 6.78 -5.82 -2.89
C THR A 105 5.66 -5.23 -2.03
N CYS A 106 4.49 -5.87 -1.96
CA CYS A 106 3.41 -5.44 -1.06
C CYS A 106 3.88 -5.38 0.40
N ALA A 107 4.60 -6.40 0.88
CA ALA A 107 5.09 -6.43 2.26
C ALA A 107 6.04 -5.25 2.57
N LEU A 108 6.96 -4.95 1.65
CA LEU A 108 7.87 -3.81 1.78
C LEU A 108 7.09 -2.48 1.75
N PHE A 109 6.14 -2.32 0.83
CA PHE A 109 5.37 -1.08 0.75
C PHE A 109 4.45 -0.86 1.94
N ILE A 110 3.79 -1.91 2.45
CA ILE A 110 2.94 -1.79 3.63
C ILE A 110 3.75 -1.27 4.82
N THR A 111 4.93 -1.83 5.06
CA THR A 111 5.81 -1.37 6.15
C THR A 111 6.30 0.07 5.97
N GLU A 112 6.70 0.45 4.76
CA GLU A 112 7.12 1.80 4.41
C GLU A 112 5.99 2.84 4.57
N VAL A 113 4.78 2.52 4.09
CA VAL A 113 3.62 3.39 4.19
C VAL A 113 3.17 3.54 5.64
N CYS A 114 3.12 2.45 6.42
CA CYS A 114 2.79 2.52 7.85
C CYS A 114 3.78 3.41 8.62
N GLN A 115 5.08 3.30 8.33
CA GLN A 115 6.08 4.19 8.93
C GLN A 115 5.86 5.65 8.53
N ALA A 116 5.59 5.92 7.24
CA ALA A 116 5.31 7.26 6.77
C ALA A 116 4.05 7.87 7.42
N ILE A 117 3.01 7.07 7.66
CA ILE A 117 1.80 7.48 8.38
C ILE A 117 2.14 7.85 9.82
N ILE A 118 2.90 7.00 10.53
CA ILE A 118 3.33 7.29 11.91
C ILE A 118 4.14 8.59 11.95
N ASP A 119 5.07 8.78 11.02
CA ASP A 119 5.89 9.99 10.97
C ASP A 119 5.12 11.29 10.67
N VAL A 120 3.96 11.19 10.02
CA VAL A 120 3.07 12.34 9.76
C VAL A 120 2.16 12.61 10.95
N LEU A 121 1.60 11.55 11.57
CA LEU A 121 0.55 11.69 12.58
C LEU A 121 1.05 11.66 14.03
N LYS A 122 2.30 11.23 14.28
CA LYS A 122 2.83 11.09 15.65
C LYS A 122 2.72 12.39 16.46
N ASP A 123 2.97 13.53 15.84
CA ASP A 123 2.99 14.82 16.53
C ASP A 123 1.56 15.30 16.87
N GLU A 124 0.55 14.88 16.10
CA GLU A 124 -0.86 15.25 16.30
C GLU A 124 -1.59 14.28 17.24
N VAL A 125 -1.30 12.98 17.14
CA VAL A 125 -2.09 11.92 17.77
C VAL A 125 -1.41 11.32 19.00
N ILE A 126 -0.07 11.25 19.01
CA ILE A 126 0.69 10.59 20.09
C ILE A 126 1.16 11.66 21.08
N SER A 127 0.28 12.06 21.99
CA SER A 127 0.65 12.85 23.17
C SER A 127 1.00 11.90 24.32
N CYS A 128 2.28 11.85 24.72
CA CYS A 128 2.66 11.14 25.94
C CYS A 128 2.24 11.97 27.16
N PRO A 129 1.45 11.43 28.11
CA PRO A 129 1.09 12.17 29.30
C PRO A 129 2.34 12.43 30.15
N GLY A 130 2.68 13.72 30.33
CA GLY A 130 3.87 14.13 31.08
C GLY A 130 3.70 14.14 32.60
N THR A 131 2.47 14.02 33.09
CA THR A 131 2.14 14.11 34.52
C THR A 131 1.37 12.86 34.97
N PRO A 132 1.66 12.29 36.17
CA PRO A 132 0.96 11.12 36.71
C PRO A 132 -0.57 11.24 36.75
N ASP A 133 -1.11 12.46 36.84
CA ASP A 133 -2.54 12.73 36.88
C ASP A 133 -3.20 12.62 35.49
N ALA A 134 -2.44 12.78 34.40
CA ALA A 134 -2.90 12.53 33.03
C ALA A 134 -2.83 11.04 32.63
N TRP A 135 -2.31 10.17 33.51
CA TRP A 135 -2.32 8.70 33.36
C TRP A 135 -3.47 8.03 34.13
N ARG A 136 -4.25 8.79 34.92
CA ARG A 136 -5.46 8.28 35.58
C ARG A 136 -6.61 8.17 34.60
#